data_AF-A0A941N3T4-F1
#
_entry.id   AF-A0A941N3T4-F1
#
_cell.length_a   1.000
_cell.length_b   1.000
_cell.length_c   1.000
_cell.angle_alpha   90.00
_cell.angle_beta   90.00
_cell.angle_gamma   90.00
#
_symmetry.space_group_name_H-M   'P 1'
#
loop_
_entity.id
_entity.type
_entity.pdbx_description
1 polymer ?
#
loop_
_entity_poly.entity_id
_entity_poly.type
_entity_poly.pdbx_seq_one_letter_code
_entity_poly.pdbx_strand_id
1 'polypeptide(L)'
;LKVPFEQSQAEYIRDIHKSLESIRSHSSQLAQAEADVETHASPKKHAQMRGLGMAGNTTGRAGTRGAAGGRGATTGRGTGAAGSNNGKAVIRDENEGERKIREAVLANAQKQVDSLNEKIEAEQQTMEDLRQQRREAPQKFREESLSQRQALRRARYRESELSARAQAAARGQWTAETIRSQVKSLETYVPLHLDVEQTRLLQSVKYKPPQH
;
A
#
# COMPACT_ATOMS: atom_id res chain seq x y z
N LEU A 1 22.08 -17.94 -7.62
CA LEU A 1 21.41 -17.05 -8.61
C LEU A 1 19.89 -17.20 -8.61
N LYS A 2 19.30 -18.41 -8.51
CA LYS A 2 17.83 -18.55 -8.50
C LYS A 2 17.14 -18.06 -7.21
N VAL A 3 17.71 -18.35 -6.04
CA VAL A 3 17.13 -17.99 -4.73
C VAL A 3 16.87 -16.48 -4.57
N PRO A 4 17.80 -15.57 -4.92
CA PRO A 4 17.54 -14.12 -4.84
C PRO A 4 16.41 -13.65 -5.76
N PHE A 5 16.26 -14.27 -6.92
CA PHE A 5 15.21 -13.93 -7.88
C PHE A 5 13.82 -14.41 -7.43
N GLU A 6 13.75 -15.61 -6.86
CA GLU A 6 12.50 -16.13 -6.29
C GLU A 6 12.05 -15.31 -5.08
N GLN A 7 12.99 -14.83 -4.26
CA GLN A 7 12.72 -13.91 -3.17
C GLN A 7 12.15 -12.58 -3.67
N SER A 8 12.76 -11.96 -4.70
CA SER A 8 12.24 -10.70 -5.24
C SER A 8 10.85 -10.87 -5.89
N GLN A 9 10.58 -11.99 -6.57
CA GLN A 9 9.25 -12.29 -7.08
C GLN A 9 8.20 -12.41 -5.97
N ALA A 10 8.55 -13.07 -4.87
CA ALA A 10 7.66 -13.20 -3.73
C ALA A 10 7.37 -11.84 -3.06
N GLU A 11 8.36 -10.94 -3.00
CA GLU A 11 8.20 -9.57 -2.53
C GLU A 11 7.25 -8.76 -3.41
N TYR A 12 7.44 -8.78 -4.73
CA TYR A 12 6.51 -8.12 -5.66
C TYR A 12 5.07 -8.61 -5.51
N ILE A 13 4.86 -9.92 -5.35
CA ILE A 13 3.52 -10.48 -5.14
C ILE A 13 2.93 -9.99 -3.81
N ARG A 14 3.74 -9.97 -2.75
CA ARG A 14 3.32 -9.48 -1.43
C ARG A 14 2.91 -8.01 -1.48
N ASP A 15 3.69 -7.18 -2.16
CA ASP A 15 3.41 -5.75 -2.24
C ASP A 15 2.19 -5.44 -3.11
N ILE A 16 1.99 -6.18 -4.21
CA ILE A 16 0.73 -6.13 -4.97
C ILE A 16 -0.47 -6.47 -4.09
N HIS A 17 -0.38 -7.50 -3.23
CA HIS A 17 -1.47 -7.84 -2.32
C HIS A 17 -1.74 -6.76 -1.29
N LYS A 18 -0.70 -6.14 -0.70
CA LYS A 18 -0.87 -5.01 0.23
C LYS A 18 -1.56 -3.82 -0.43
N SER A 19 -1.16 -3.43 -1.63
CA SER A 19 -1.82 -2.33 -2.35
C SER A 19 -3.26 -2.69 -2.71
N LEU A 20 -3.56 -3.95 -3.07
CA LEU A 20 -4.96 -4.38 -3.28
C LEU A 20 -5.79 -4.31 -2.01
N GLU A 21 -5.24 -4.67 -0.85
CA GLU A 21 -5.90 -4.52 0.45
C GLU A 21 -6.13 -3.05 0.81
N SER A 22 -5.13 -2.20 0.57
CA SER A 22 -5.22 -0.73 0.72
C SER A 22 -6.35 -0.14 -0.13
N ILE A 23 -6.40 -0.49 -1.43
CA ILE A 23 -7.48 -0.07 -2.34
C ILE A 23 -8.84 -0.54 -1.83
N ARG A 24 -8.97 -1.80 -1.40
CA ARG A 24 -10.23 -2.32 -0.85
C ARG A 24 -10.67 -1.53 0.38
N SER A 25 -9.74 -1.28 1.31
CA SER A 25 -10.02 -0.48 2.50
C SER A 25 -10.48 0.93 2.14
N HIS A 26 -9.74 1.66 1.29
CA HIS A 26 -10.11 3.00 0.85
C HIS A 26 -11.43 3.02 0.09
N SER A 27 -11.71 2.03 -0.76
CA SER A 27 -12.99 1.93 -1.47
C SER A 27 -14.18 1.73 -0.53
N SER A 28 -14.00 0.98 0.56
CA SER A 28 -15.05 0.81 1.57
C SER A 28 -15.31 2.10 2.35
N GLN A 29 -14.25 2.86 2.65
CA GLN A 29 -14.37 4.17 3.30
C GLN A 29 -15.02 5.20 2.37
N LEU A 30 -14.72 5.13 1.06
CA LEU A 30 -15.32 5.98 0.07
C LEU A 30 -16.82 5.74 -0.05
N ALA A 31 -17.25 4.47 -0.10
CA ALA A 31 -18.68 4.13 -0.11
C ALA A 31 -19.42 4.63 1.16
N GLN A 32 -18.76 4.63 2.31
CA GLN A 32 -19.31 5.21 3.55
C GLN A 32 -19.41 6.74 3.45
N ALA A 33 -18.35 7.40 2.98
CA ALA A 33 -18.33 8.85 2.82
C ALA A 33 -19.37 9.34 1.78
N GLU A 34 -19.57 8.59 0.68
CA GLU A 34 -20.61 8.87 -0.30
C GLU A 34 -22.02 8.71 0.29
N ALA A 35 -22.25 7.68 1.10
CA ALA A 35 -23.50 7.51 1.83
C ALA A 35 -23.74 8.66 2.83
N ASP A 36 -22.70 9.13 3.51
CA ASP A 36 -22.78 10.30 4.39
C ASP A 36 -23.14 11.58 3.60
N VAL A 37 -22.54 11.80 2.43
CA VAL A 37 -22.93 12.90 1.52
C VAL A 37 -24.41 12.78 1.15
N GLU A 38 -24.88 11.59 0.78
CA GLU A 38 -26.28 11.36 0.37
C GLU A 38 -27.26 11.62 1.52
N THR A 39 -26.95 11.15 2.74
CA THR A 39 -27.79 11.37 3.92
C THR A 39 -27.88 12.84 4.33
N HIS A 40 -26.83 13.61 4.07
CA HIS A 40 -26.77 15.04 4.38
C HIS A 40 -27.17 15.94 3.20
N ALA A 41 -27.34 15.41 1.99
CA ALA A 41 -27.74 16.16 0.80
C ALA A 41 -29.22 16.59 0.84
N SER A 42 -30.07 15.87 1.59
CA SER A 42 -31.50 16.13 1.66
C SER A 42 -31.89 16.97 2.90
N PRO A 43 -32.75 18.00 2.76
CA PRO A 43 -33.28 18.73 3.91
C PRO A 43 -34.06 17.82 4.87
N LYS A 44 -33.70 17.83 6.16
CA LYS A 44 -34.47 17.08 7.18
C LYS A 44 -35.80 17.79 7.44
N LYS A 45 -36.92 17.13 7.15
CA LYS A 45 -38.25 17.59 7.55
C LYS A 45 -38.43 17.32 9.05
N HIS A 46 -38.44 18.37 9.87
CA HIS A 46 -38.63 18.24 11.31
C HIS A 46 -40.09 17.95 11.67
N ALA A 47 -40.32 16.90 12.47
CA ALA A 47 -41.58 16.72 13.18
C ALA A 47 -41.58 17.62 14.42
N GLN A 48 -42.43 18.66 14.46
CA GLN A 48 -42.69 19.38 15.69
C GLN A 48 -43.42 18.47 16.67
N MET A 49 -42.74 18.04 17.74
CA MET A 49 -43.41 17.58 18.96
C MET A 49 -44.06 18.79 19.64
N ARG A 50 -45.25 19.18 19.20
CA ARG A 50 -46.16 20.07 19.95
C ARG A 50 -47.36 19.25 20.38
N GLY A 51 -47.45 18.98 21.69
CA GLY A 51 -48.67 18.42 22.27
C GLY A 51 -48.51 17.36 23.37
N LEU A 52 -47.48 17.41 24.22
CA LEU A 52 -47.67 16.90 25.59
C LEU A 52 -48.27 18.05 26.39
N GLY A 53 -49.59 17.97 26.50
CA GLY A 53 -50.42 18.95 27.18
C GLY A 53 -49.98 19.18 28.61
N MET A 54 -50.13 20.44 29.02
CA MET A 54 -50.43 20.83 30.39
C MET A 54 -51.54 19.92 30.95
N ALA A 55 -51.16 18.80 31.57
CA ALA A 55 -52.04 18.08 32.47
C ALA A 55 -52.06 18.86 33.78
N GLY A 56 -53.10 19.66 33.97
CA GLY A 56 -53.40 20.33 35.23
C GLY A 56 -53.39 19.30 36.36
N ASN A 57 -52.52 19.52 37.34
CA ASN A 57 -52.46 18.71 38.55
C ASN A 57 -53.62 19.13 39.46
N THR A 58 -54.80 18.55 39.27
CA THR A 58 -55.90 18.59 40.22
C THR A 58 -55.74 17.49 41.25
N THR A 59 -55.25 17.83 42.44
CA THR A 59 -55.47 17.03 43.66
C THR A 59 -55.54 17.96 44.87
N GLY A 60 -56.72 18.09 45.48
CA GLY A 60 -56.92 18.95 46.65
C GLY A 60 -58.33 19.01 47.26
N ARG A 61 -59.00 17.85 47.39
CA ARG A 61 -59.98 17.47 48.44
C ARG A 61 -60.54 18.54 49.41
N ALA A 62 -61.86 18.79 49.35
CA ALA A 62 -62.85 18.98 50.44
C ALA A 62 -64.14 19.57 49.83
N GLY A 63 -65.40 19.22 50.12
CA GLY A 63 -66.08 18.29 51.02
C GLY A 63 -67.59 18.45 50.75
N THR A 64 -68.32 17.33 50.76
CA THR A 64 -69.75 17.14 51.11
C THR A 64 -70.83 18.17 50.70
N ARG A 65 -71.82 17.74 49.88
CA ARG A 65 -73.25 17.54 50.26
C ARG A 65 -74.18 17.38 49.04
N GLY A 66 -75.11 16.41 49.17
CA GLY A 66 -76.42 16.35 48.50
C GLY A 66 -76.42 15.95 47.02
N ALA A 67 -77.39 15.26 46.45
CA ALA A 67 -78.52 14.47 46.91
C ALA A 67 -79.16 13.91 45.61
N ALA A 68 -79.66 12.68 45.70
CA ALA A 68 -80.80 12.12 44.97
C ALA A 68 -80.80 12.06 43.41
N GLY A 69 -80.90 10.82 42.92
CA GLY A 69 -82.02 10.43 42.07
C GLY A 69 -81.75 10.29 40.57
N GLY A 70 -82.02 9.09 40.02
CA GLY A 70 -82.29 8.94 38.59
C GLY A 70 -81.72 7.66 37.98
N ARG A 71 -82.54 6.60 37.95
CA ARG A 71 -82.31 5.41 37.12
C ARG A 71 -82.42 5.81 35.64
N GLY A 72 -81.48 5.37 34.82
CA GLY A 72 -81.55 5.49 33.36
C GLY A 72 -80.63 4.46 32.71
N ALA A 73 -81.23 3.37 32.22
CA ALA A 73 -80.56 2.38 31.41
C ALA A 73 -80.32 2.93 30.00
N THR A 74 -79.08 2.86 29.50
CA THR A 74 -78.80 2.86 28.06
C THR A 74 -77.57 2.01 27.76
N THR A 75 -77.82 0.86 27.14
CA THR A 75 -76.85 0.08 26.38
C THR A 75 -76.35 0.91 25.20
N GLY A 76 -75.07 1.28 25.21
CA GLY A 76 -74.42 2.05 24.15
C GLY A 76 -73.09 1.43 23.77
N ARG A 77 -73.12 0.43 22.89
CA ARG A 77 -71.97 -0.15 22.19
C ARG A 77 -71.37 0.92 21.27
N GLY A 78 -70.42 1.68 21.79
CA GLY A 78 -69.64 2.65 21.04
C GLY A 78 -68.27 2.10 20.70
N THR A 79 -68.13 1.51 19.52
CA THR A 79 -66.84 1.30 18.85
C THR A 79 -66.23 2.67 18.55
N GLY A 80 -65.38 3.17 19.45
CA GLY A 80 -64.68 4.45 19.32
C GLY A 80 -63.21 4.22 18.96
N ALA A 81 -62.95 4.26 17.66
CA ALA A 81 -61.69 4.41 16.96
C ALA A 81 -60.40 4.52 17.78
N ALA A 82 -59.47 3.60 17.50
CA ALA A 82 -58.05 3.87 17.61
C ALA A 82 -57.77 5.20 16.88
N GLY A 83 -57.51 6.25 17.67
CA GLY A 83 -57.00 7.52 17.18
C GLY A 83 -55.62 7.29 16.59
N SER A 84 -55.58 6.88 15.33
CA SER A 84 -54.42 6.97 14.47
C SER A 84 -54.02 8.43 14.40
N ASN A 85 -53.11 8.83 15.28
CA ASN A 85 -52.46 10.12 15.22
C ASN A 85 -51.58 10.13 13.97
N ASN A 86 -52.19 10.42 12.82
CA ASN A 86 -51.49 10.97 11.66
C ASN A 86 -51.00 12.35 12.09
N GLY A 87 -49.89 12.38 12.83
CA GLY A 87 -49.09 13.56 13.06
C GLY A 87 -48.60 14.04 11.70
N LYS A 88 -49.41 14.88 11.06
CA LYS A 88 -49.06 15.60 9.84
C LYS A 88 -47.85 16.45 10.23
N ALA A 89 -46.65 15.98 9.89
CA ALA A 89 -45.42 16.70 10.15
C ALA A 89 -45.58 18.11 9.59
N VAL A 90 -45.66 19.11 10.47
CA VAL A 90 -45.71 20.51 10.05
C VAL A 90 -44.37 20.79 9.42
N ILE A 91 -44.37 20.92 8.09
CA ILE A 91 -43.18 21.22 7.29
C ILE A 91 -42.72 22.60 7.73
N ARG A 92 -41.66 22.67 8.52
CA ARG A 92 -40.92 23.90 8.74
C ARG A 92 -39.74 23.89 7.79
N ASP A 93 -39.59 24.97 7.04
CA ASP A 93 -38.41 25.19 6.21
C ASP A 93 -37.17 25.32 7.09
N GLU A 94 -36.08 24.71 6.64
CA GLU A 94 -34.77 24.74 7.29
C GLU A 94 -34.31 26.18 7.48
N ASN A 95 -33.77 26.51 8.65
CA ASN A 95 -33.31 27.86 8.91
C ASN A 95 -31.92 28.11 8.28
N GLU A 96 -31.54 29.39 8.10
CA GLU A 96 -30.29 29.74 7.41
C GLU A 96 -29.03 29.22 8.13
N GLY A 97 -29.08 29.07 9.46
CA GLY A 97 -27.99 28.50 10.25
C GLY A 97 -27.85 26.99 10.07
N GLU A 98 -28.97 26.25 10.10
CA GLU A 98 -29.04 24.82 9.82
C GLU A 98 -28.56 24.51 8.40
N ARG A 99 -28.98 25.34 7.43
CA ARG A 99 -28.52 25.26 6.04
C ARG A 99 -27.00 25.45 5.93
N LYS A 100 -26.44 26.48 6.58
CA LYS A 100 -24.97 26.72 6.59
C LYS A 100 -24.19 25.58 7.22
N ILE A 101 -24.70 24.99 8.31
CA ILE A 101 -24.08 23.82 8.95
C ILE A 101 -24.12 22.62 8.00
N ARG A 102 -25.26 22.36 7.33
CA ARG A 102 -25.37 21.27 6.35
C ARG A 102 -24.44 21.47 5.17
N GLU A 103 -24.37 22.68 4.61
CA GLU A 103 -23.46 23.02 3.51
C GLU A 103 -21.99 22.83 3.92
N ALA A 104 -21.61 23.20 5.15
CA ALA A 104 -20.27 22.96 5.67
C ALA A 104 -19.97 21.45 5.86
N VAL A 105 -20.93 20.67 6.35
CA VAL A 105 -20.81 19.21 6.48
C VAL A 105 -20.65 18.56 5.11
N LEU A 106 -21.47 18.94 4.13
CA LEU A 106 -21.38 18.46 2.75
C LEU A 106 -20.04 18.80 2.11
N ALA A 107 -19.55 20.03 2.29
CA ALA A 107 -18.25 20.44 1.76
C ALA A 107 -17.09 19.64 2.38
N ASN A 108 -17.16 19.32 3.67
CA ASN A 108 -16.16 18.50 4.33
C ASN A 108 -16.23 17.03 3.89
N ALA A 109 -17.44 16.47 3.76
CA ALA A 109 -17.65 15.11 3.26
C ALA A 109 -17.18 14.96 1.80
N GLN A 110 -17.46 15.96 0.96
CA GLN A 110 -16.95 15.99 -0.42
C GLN A 110 -15.42 15.99 -0.47
N LYS A 111 -14.75 16.82 0.35
CA LYS A 111 -13.29 16.82 0.46
C LYS A 111 -12.74 15.46 0.88
N GLN A 112 -13.45 14.72 1.74
CA GLN A 112 -13.05 13.38 2.13
C GLN A 112 -13.17 12.40 0.96
N VAL A 113 -14.26 12.44 0.20
CA VAL A 113 -14.44 11.64 -1.02
C VAL A 113 -13.32 11.93 -2.03
N ASP A 114 -13.04 13.21 -2.31
CA ASP A 114 -11.98 13.61 -3.24
C ASP A 114 -10.62 13.07 -2.77
N SER A 115 -10.30 13.20 -1.48
CA SER A 115 -9.04 12.69 -0.91
C SER A 115 -8.91 11.17 -0.94
N LEU A 116 -10.02 10.44 -0.85
CA LEU A 116 -10.03 8.98 -0.93
C LEU A 116 -9.88 8.52 -2.38
N ASN A 117 -10.49 9.23 -3.33
CA ASN A 117 -10.30 9.00 -4.76
C ASN A 117 -8.83 9.16 -5.17
N GLU A 118 -8.18 10.26 -4.76
CA GLU A 118 -6.75 10.48 -5.04
C GLU A 118 -5.87 9.34 -4.51
N LYS A 119 -6.16 8.83 -3.30
CA LYS A 119 -5.43 7.70 -2.71
C LYS A 119 -5.66 6.40 -3.47
N ILE A 120 -6.89 6.15 -3.92
CA ILE A 120 -7.22 4.96 -4.70
C ILE A 120 -6.51 5.01 -6.05
N GLU A 121 -6.52 6.15 -6.73
CA GLU A 121 -5.82 6.32 -8.01
C GLU A 121 -4.31 6.13 -7.85
N ALA A 122 -3.71 6.71 -6.81
CA ALA A 122 -2.29 6.51 -6.51
C ALA A 122 -1.96 5.03 -6.27
N GLU A 123 -2.75 4.32 -5.47
CA GLU A 123 -2.54 2.88 -5.20
C GLU A 123 -2.81 1.99 -6.43
N GLN A 124 -3.69 2.42 -7.34
CA GLN A 124 -3.88 1.73 -8.61
C GLN A 124 -2.64 1.88 -9.50
N GLN A 125 -2.08 3.09 -9.59
CA GLN A 125 -0.85 3.34 -10.34
C GLN A 125 0.33 2.54 -9.79
N THR A 126 0.53 2.54 -8.47
CA THR A 126 1.61 1.74 -7.85
C THR A 126 1.45 0.25 -8.14
N MET A 127 0.21 -0.25 -8.16
CA MET A 127 -0.09 -1.64 -8.46
C MET A 127 0.18 -1.99 -9.93
N GLU A 128 -0.07 -1.08 -10.87
CA GLU A 128 0.31 -1.23 -12.27
C GLU A 128 1.83 -1.26 -12.45
N ASP A 129 2.55 -0.35 -11.79
CA ASP A 129 4.01 -0.31 -11.80
C ASP A 129 4.61 -1.59 -11.24
N LEU A 130 4.12 -2.08 -10.09
CA LEU A 130 4.59 -3.34 -9.48
C LEU A 130 4.32 -4.55 -10.40
N ARG A 131 3.17 -4.56 -11.09
CA ARG A 131 2.86 -5.59 -12.09
C ARG A 131 3.81 -5.53 -13.27
N GLN A 132 4.16 -4.33 -13.75
CA GLN A 132 5.12 -4.16 -14.82
C GLN A 132 6.52 -4.60 -14.39
N GLN A 133 7.00 -4.16 -13.23
CA GLN A 133 8.29 -4.58 -12.68
C GLN A 133 8.39 -6.09 -12.53
N ARG A 134 7.32 -6.75 -12.05
CA ARG A 134 7.25 -8.21 -11.97
C ARG A 134 7.34 -8.89 -13.34
N ARG A 135 6.78 -8.29 -14.39
CA ARG A 135 6.84 -8.82 -15.77
C ARG A 135 8.24 -8.66 -16.38
N GLU A 136 8.93 -7.57 -16.07
CA GLU A 136 10.29 -7.29 -16.57
C GLU A 136 11.39 -8.04 -15.81
N ALA A 137 11.20 -8.30 -14.52
CA ALA A 137 12.20 -8.93 -13.67
C ALA A 137 12.77 -10.25 -14.23
N PRO A 138 11.97 -11.19 -14.80
CA PRO A 138 12.51 -12.39 -15.44
C PRO A 138 13.45 -12.12 -16.62
N GLN A 139 13.19 -11.08 -17.40
CA GLN A 139 14.03 -10.73 -18.55
C GLN A 139 15.37 -10.15 -18.06
N LYS A 140 15.32 -9.16 -17.16
CA LYS A 140 16.51 -8.58 -16.53
C LYS A 140 17.37 -9.65 -15.84
N PHE A 141 16.74 -10.56 -15.08
CA PHE A 141 17.45 -11.68 -14.46
C PHE A 141 18.14 -12.59 -15.48
N ARG A 142 17.50 -12.89 -16.62
CA ARG A 142 18.12 -13.70 -17.67
C ARG A 142 19.36 -13.00 -18.24
N GLU A 143 19.26 -11.71 -18.56
CA GLU A 143 20.38 -10.90 -19.08
C GLU A 143 21.56 -10.86 -18.11
N GLU A 144 21.30 -10.55 -16.83
CA GLU A 144 22.32 -10.55 -15.77
C GLU A 144 22.93 -11.94 -15.58
N SER A 145 22.12 -13.00 -15.62
CA SER A 145 22.64 -14.36 -15.49
C SER A 145 23.54 -14.76 -16.65
N LEU A 146 23.26 -14.26 -17.87
CA LEU A 146 24.10 -14.50 -19.04
C LEU A 146 25.42 -13.75 -18.93
N SER A 147 25.41 -12.48 -18.53
CA SER A 147 26.63 -11.69 -18.34
C SER A 147 27.54 -12.30 -17.27
N GLN A 148 26.97 -12.74 -16.14
CA GLN A 148 27.71 -13.44 -15.09
C GLN A 148 28.28 -14.79 -15.56
N ARG A 149 27.51 -15.58 -16.32
CA ARG A 149 28.02 -16.84 -16.88
C ARG A 149 29.21 -16.62 -17.81
N GLN A 150 29.16 -15.57 -18.64
CA GLN A 150 30.28 -15.20 -19.50
C GLN A 150 31.50 -14.76 -18.69
N ALA A 151 31.31 -13.95 -17.64
CA ALA A 151 32.38 -13.55 -16.74
C ALA A 151 33.05 -14.76 -16.07
N LEU A 152 32.26 -15.71 -15.55
CA LEU A 152 32.77 -16.95 -14.97
C LEU A 152 33.54 -17.81 -15.98
N ARG A 153 33.07 -17.91 -17.22
CA ARG A 153 33.82 -18.61 -18.29
C ARG A 153 35.17 -17.95 -18.57
N ARG A 154 35.21 -16.62 -18.67
CA ARG A 154 36.47 -15.88 -18.86
C ARG A 154 37.42 -16.05 -17.68
N ALA A 155 36.89 -16.05 -16.46
CA ALA A 155 37.69 -16.28 -15.25
C ALA A 155 38.31 -17.68 -15.23
N ARG A 156 37.51 -18.73 -15.49
CA ARG A 156 38.01 -20.12 -15.60
C ARG A 156 39.04 -20.30 -16.71
N TYR A 157 38.83 -19.65 -17.85
CA TYR A 157 39.79 -19.66 -18.95
C TYR A 157 41.12 -19.01 -18.52
N ARG A 158 41.09 -17.81 -17.92
CA ARG A 158 42.30 -17.16 -17.39
C ARG A 158 43.00 -17.98 -16.31
N GLU A 159 42.24 -18.62 -15.42
CA GLU A 159 42.77 -19.52 -14.41
C GLU A 159 43.51 -20.70 -15.06
N SER A 160 42.92 -21.30 -16.09
CA SER A 160 43.56 -22.38 -16.84
C SER A 160 44.85 -21.91 -17.55
N GLU A 161 44.84 -20.73 -18.18
CA GLU A 161 46.06 -20.15 -18.79
C GLU A 161 47.16 -19.89 -17.75
N LEU A 162 46.80 -19.33 -16.59
CA LEU A 162 47.75 -19.07 -15.50
C LEU A 162 48.30 -20.37 -14.93
N SER A 163 47.46 -21.40 -14.77
CA SER A 163 47.89 -22.73 -14.31
C SER A 163 48.84 -23.40 -15.31
N ALA A 164 48.55 -23.31 -16.61
CA ALA A 164 49.40 -23.86 -17.66
C ALA A 164 50.75 -23.14 -17.74
N ARG A 165 50.75 -21.80 -17.59
CA ARG A 165 51.98 -20.99 -17.49
C ARG A 165 52.80 -21.34 -16.24
N ALA A 166 52.13 -21.52 -15.10
CA ALA A 166 52.79 -21.93 -13.85
C ALA A 166 53.42 -23.33 -13.97
N GLN A 167 52.75 -24.28 -14.62
CA GLN A 167 53.29 -25.61 -14.89
C GLN A 167 54.47 -25.59 -15.87
N ALA A 168 54.40 -24.76 -16.93
CA ALA A 168 55.52 -24.55 -17.85
C ALA A 168 56.74 -23.91 -17.14
N ALA A 169 56.49 -22.99 -16.21
CA ALA A 169 57.53 -22.41 -15.34
C ALA A 169 58.17 -23.45 -14.42
N ALA A 170 57.34 -24.25 -13.75
CA ALA A 170 57.80 -25.30 -12.83
C ALA A 170 58.60 -26.40 -13.54
N ARG A 171 58.33 -26.67 -14.82
CA ARG A 171 59.07 -27.63 -15.65
C ARG A 171 60.36 -27.07 -16.27
N GLY A 172 60.75 -25.84 -15.93
CA GLY A 172 62.00 -25.23 -16.43
C GLY A 172 61.99 -24.89 -17.92
N GLN A 173 60.82 -24.81 -18.57
CA GLN A 173 60.72 -24.46 -19.99
C GLN A 173 60.91 -22.95 -20.26
N TRP A 174 61.28 -22.17 -19.25
CA TRP A 174 61.57 -20.74 -19.39
C TRP A 174 62.99 -20.58 -19.94
N THR A 175 63.10 -20.61 -21.26
CA THR A 175 64.35 -20.25 -21.94
C THR A 175 64.60 -18.74 -21.80
N ALA A 176 65.86 -18.31 -21.83
CA ALA A 176 66.22 -16.89 -21.75
C ALA A 176 65.52 -16.03 -22.82
N GLU A 177 65.08 -16.62 -23.93
CA GLU A 177 64.30 -15.97 -24.98
C GLU A 177 62.84 -15.71 -24.58
N THR A 178 62.19 -16.67 -23.91
CA THR A 178 60.82 -16.48 -23.40
C THR A 178 60.76 -15.39 -22.32
N ILE A 179 61.77 -15.33 -21.44
CA ILE A 179 61.91 -14.26 -20.44
C ILE A 179 62.10 -12.89 -21.11
N ARG A 180 62.98 -12.80 -22.11
CA ARG A 180 63.19 -11.55 -22.88
C ARG A 180 61.94 -11.10 -23.62
N SER A 181 61.17 -12.03 -24.20
CA SER A 181 59.90 -11.71 -24.86
C SER A 181 58.84 -11.19 -23.88
N GLN A 182 58.79 -11.72 -22.64
CA GLN A 182 57.89 -11.23 -21.60
C GLN A 182 58.26 -9.82 -21.12
N VAL A 183 59.55 -9.56 -20.88
CA VAL A 183 60.03 -8.21 -20.51
C VAL A 183 59.64 -7.20 -21.59
N LYS A 184 59.85 -7.54 -22.87
CA LYS A 184 59.49 -6.67 -24.00
C LYS A 184 57.97 -6.44 -24.14
N SER A 185 57.16 -7.46 -23.81
CA SER A 185 55.69 -7.34 -23.78
C SER A 185 55.18 -6.50 -22.60
N LEU A 186 55.93 -6.46 -21.49
CA LEU A 186 55.64 -5.62 -20.34
C LEU A 186 56.11 -4.17 -20.55
N GLU A 187 57.20 -3.95 -21.28
CA GLU A 187 57.67 -2.62 -21.70
C GLU A 187 56.69 -1.92 -22.66
N THR A 188 55.92 -2.70 -23.43
CA THR A 188 54.86 -2.18 -24.33
C THR A 188 53.49 -2.08 -23.65
N TYR A 189 53.32 -2.68 -22.47
CA TYR A 189 52.10 -2.62 -21.69
C TYR A 189 52.20 -1.45 -20.70
N VAL A 190 51.52 -0.32 -20.96
CA VAL A 190 51.46 0.80 -20.02
C VAL A 190 50.67 0.38 -18.78
N PRO A 191 51.30 0.17 -17.60
CA PRO A 191 50.59 -0.29 -16.41
C PRO A 191 50.03 0.92 -15.67
N LEU A 192 48.79 0.84 -15.20
CA LEU A 192 48.21 1.85 -14.31
C LEU A 192 48.96 1.94 -12.96
N HIS A 193 49.72 0.91 -12.54
CA HIS A 193 50.57 0.93 -11.35
C HIS A 193 51.84 0.05 -11.49
N LEU A 194 52.98 0.69 -11.80
CA LEU A 194 54.28 0.06 -12.07
C LEU A 194 54.88 -0.67 -10.85
N ASP A 195 54.67 -0.14 -9.64
CA ASP A 195 55.35 -0.58 -8.42
C ASP A 195 54.88 -1.96 -7.93
N VAL A 196 53.61 -2.29 -8.16
CA VAL A 196 53.01 -3.57 -7.75
C VAL A 196 53.57 -4.72 -8.58
N GLU A 197 53.75 -4.50 -9.89
CA GLU A 197 54.29 -5.52 -10.80
C GLU A 197 55.81 -5.70 -10.67
N GLN A 198 56.57 -4.62 -10.40
CA GLN A 198 58.00 -4.76 -10.07
C GLN A 198 58.22 -5.65 -8.84
N THR A 199 57.41 -5.44 -7.79
CA THR A 199 57.52 -6.23 -6.54
C THR A 199 57.21 -7.71 -6.79
N ARG A 200 56.18 -7.99 -7.60
CA ARG A 200 55.78 -9.35 -7.98
C ARG A 200 56.86 -10.06 -8.80
N LEU A 201 57.49 -9.36 -9.75
CA LEU A 201 58.56 -9.91 -10.59
C LEU A 201 59.83 -10.17 -9.76
N LEU A 202 60.21 -9.26 -8.87
CA LEU A 202 61.36 -9.46 -7.98
C LEU A 202 61.18 -10.66 -7.04
N GLN A 203 59.95 -10.93 -6.58
CA GLN A 203 59.65 -12.13 -5.80
C GLN A 203 59.79 -13.41 -6.63
N SER A 204 59.39 -13.39 -7.91
CA SER A 204 59.53 -14.55 -8.79
C SER A 204 61.00 -14.88 -9.12
N VAL A 205 61.89 -13.89 -9.14
CA VAL A 205 63.33 -14.08 -9.41
C VAL A 205 64.09 -14.56 -8.17
N LYS A 206 63.65 -14.18 -6.96
CA LYS A 206 64.30 -14.60 -5.70
C LYS A 206 64.00 -16.05 -5.31
N TYR A 207 63.01 -16.69 -5.92
CA TYR A 207 62.67 -18.07 -5.62
C TYR A 207 63.64 -19.03 -6.34
N LYS A 208 64.76 -19.37 -5.68
CA LYS A 208 65.59 -20.52 -6.09
C LYS A 208 64.88 -21.80 -5.64
N PRO A 209 64.42 -22.69 -6.54
CA PRO A 209 63.96 -24.00 -6.13
C PRO A 209 65.13 -24.79 -5.52
N PRO A 210 64.89 -25.66 -4.52
CA PRO A 210 65.94 -26.49 -3.94
C PRO A 210 66.50 -27.41 -5.03
N GLN A 211 67.83 -27.37 -5.19
CA GLN A 211 68.53 -28.31 -6.07
C GLN A 211 68.60 -29.64 -5.32
N HIS A 212 67.85 -30.63 -5.80
CA HIS A 212 67.96 -32.03 -5.42
C HIS A 212 69.06 -32.71 -6.24
#